data_AF-A0A1H0NGD4-F1
#
_entry.id   AF-A0A1H0NGD4-F1
#
_cell.length_a   1.000
_cell.length_b   1.000
_cell.length_c   1.000
_cell.angle_alpha   90.00
_cell.angle_beta   90.00
_cell.angle_gamma   90.00
#
_symmetry.space_group_name_H-M   'P 1'
#
loop_
_entity.id
_entity.type
_entity.pdbx_description
1 polymer ?
#
loop_
_entity_poly.entity_id
_entity_poly.type
_entity_poly.pdbx_seq_one_letter_code
_entity_poly.pdbx_strand_id
1 'polypeptide(L)'
;MNARLSLVTACAGVALVVTGCGGGAAPASQGSSAPATTTTTTQSAADPVKWAGAFCSGTTPVLTGAVELITVVAANAENPPAIKEGMLKLLDTGGKAMADTEKKLKDVGAPGPEHQAMHDELVKMFGEGSKEYVTVREQISKIDANAPDFMAQVEKIGGDSADPSKLSDQIKKLDADPKLKDAVKNAPECTEMRTKLGKIIGQ
;
A
#
# COMPACT_ATOMS: atom_id res chain seq x y z
N MET A 1 -40.36 -28.06 -26.84
CA MET A 1 -40.17 -29.51 -26.53
C MET A 1 -39.23 -29.52 -25.32
N ASN A 2 -39.66 -29.79 -24.08
CA ASN A 2 -40.33 -30.98 -23.52
C ASN A 2 -39.57 -32.26 -23.92
N ALA A 3 -39.09 -33.14 -23.04
CA ALA A 3 -39.40 -33.49 -21.63
C ALA A 3 -38.08 -33.81 -20.85
N ARG A 4 -37.89 -33.53 -19.54
CA ARG A 4 -38.45 -34.07 -18.26
C ARG A 4 -38.02 -35.51 -17.87
N LEU A 5 -38.00 -35.73 -16.54
CA LEU A 5 -37.81 -36.99 -15.75
C LEU A 5 -36.33 -37.28 -15.36
N SER A 6 -35.96 -37.65 -14.11
CA SER A 6 -36.69 -37.97 -12.86
C SER A 6 -35.78 -37.72 -11.62
N LEU A 7 -36.25 -37.16 -10.47
CA LEU A 7 -36.85 -37.81 -9.28
C LEU A 7 -35.88 -38.80 -8.56
N VAL A 8 -35.58 -38.76 -7.25
CA VAL A 8 -36.42 -38.96 -6.02
C VAL A 8 -35.61 -38.53 -4.75
N THR A 9 -36.08 -37.62 -3.87
CA THR A 9 -36.68 -37.84 -2.50
C THR A 9 -35.71 -38.45 -1.44
N ALA A 10 -35.14 -37.73 -0.45
CA ALA A 10 -35.68 -37.07 0.77
C ALA A 10 -35.84 -37.99 2.01
N CYS A 11 -35.46 -37.50 3.22
CA CYS A 11 -36.25 -37.56 4.48
C CYS A 11 -35.50 -37.03 5.74
N ALA A 12 -36.29 -36.61 6.73
CA ALA A 12 -36.09 -36.31 8.16
C ALA A 12 -34.71 -36.52 8.86
N GLY A 13 -34.32 -35.78 9.90
CA GLY A 13 -35.08 -34.90 10.81
C GLY A 13 -35.28 -35.54 12.20
N VAL A 14 -34.60 -35.03 13.24
CA VAL A 14 -34.83 -35.36 14.67
C VAL A 14 -34.61 -34.09 15.51
N ALA A 15 -35.45 -33.90 16.54
CA ALA A 15 -35.36 -32.81 17.52
C ALA A 15 -35.56 -33.34 18.96
N LEU A 16 -35.29 -32.48 19.96
CA LEU A 16 -35.46 -32.68 21.42
C LEU A 16 -34.43 -33.64 22.04
N VAL A 17 -33.86 -33.35 23.23
CA VAL A 17 -34.29 -33.76 24.60
C VAL A 17 -33.13 -33.33 25.55
N VAL A 18 -33.23 -32.82 26.80
CA VAL A 18 -34.34 -32.40 27.72
C VAL A 18 -33.81 -31.39 28.79
N THR A 19 -34.66 -30.95 29.72
CA THR A 19 -34.46 -30.02 30.86
C THR A 19 -33.33 -30.30 31.87
N GLY A 20 -32.88 -29.25 32.58
CA GLY A 20 -32.30 -29.33 33.93
C GLY A 20 -32.67 -28.10 34.78
N CYS A 21 -33.54 -28.27 35.77
CA CYS A 21 -33.93 -27.22 36.72
C CYS A 21 -33.56 -27.68 38.14
N GLY A 22 -32.90 -26.83 38.92
CA GLY A 22 -32.49 -27.13 40.29
C GLY A 22 -32.09 -25.85 41.02
N GLY A 23 -32.96 -25.39 41.93
CA GLY A 23 -32.74 -24.16 42.69
C GLY A 23 -31.97 -24.39 43.99
N GLY A 24 -31.20 -23.39 44.39
CA GLY A 24 -30.56 -23.27 45.71
C GLY A 24 -30.26 -21.80 45.96
N ALA A 25 -30.56 -21.28 47.16
CA ALA A 25 -30.53 -19.85 47.46
C ALA A 25 -29.50 -19.46 48.53
N ALA A 26 -29.11 -18.18 48.49
CA ALA A 26 -28.36 -17.41 49.49
C ALA A 26 -26.83 -17.69 49.65
N PRO A 27 -26.02 -16.70 50.12
CA PRO A 27 -26.16 -15.25 49.97
C PRO A 27 -24.86 -14.51 49.57
N ALA A 28 -25.03 -13.25 49.17
CA ALA A 28 -24.11 -12.10 49.30
C ALA A 28 -22.60 -12.26 48.98
N SER A 29 -22.17 -11.61 47.89
CA SER A 29 -20.96 -10.78 47.88
C SER A 29 -21.11 -9.68 46.82
N GLN A 30 -21.41 -8.45 47.24
CA GLN A 30 -21.40 -7.28 46.34
C GLN A 30 -19.95 -6.89 46.02
N GLY A 31 -19.37 -7.56 45.03
CA GLY A 31 -18.24 -7.02 44.30
C GLY A 31 -18.72 -5.84 43.47
N SER A 32 -18.57 -4.62 43.98
CA SER A 32 -18.89 -3.40 43.24
C SER A 32 -17.82 -3.17 42.18
N SER A 33 -17.95 -3.89 41.05
CA SER A 33 -17.13 -3.69 39.87
C SER A 33 -17.40 -2.30 39.32
N ALA A 34 -16.52 -1.34 39.64
CA ALA A 34 -16.54 -0.02 39.03
C ALA A 34 -16.57 -0.17 37.49
N PRO A 35 -17.29 0.69 36.76
CA PRO A 35 -17.23 0.66 35.31
C PRO A 35 -15.78 0.81 34.89
N ALA A 36 -15.25 -0.19 34.16
CA ALA A 36 -13.96 -0.05 33.53
C ALA A 36 -14.12 1.03 32.46
N THR A 37 -13.73 2.26 32.79
CA THR A 37 -13.63 3.36 31.83
C THR A 37 -12.57 2.96 30.82
N THR A 38 -13.01 2.31 29.74
CA THR A 38 -12.17 2.03 28.59
C THR A 38 -11.84 3.38 27.99
N THR A 39 -10.69 3.93 28.38
CA THR A 39 -10.12 5.12 27.77
C THR A 39 -9.69 4.71 26.35
N THR A 40 -10.65 4.70 25.44
CA THR A 40 -10.38 4.76 24.02
C THR A 40 -9.64 6.08 23.80
N THR A 41 -8.30 6.01 23.76
CA THR A 41 -7.47 7.10 23.26
C THR A 41 -7.82 7.26 21.79
N THR A 42 -8.82 8.09 21.52
CA THR A 42 -9.10 8.61 20.18
C THR A 42 -7.84 9.30 19.72
N GLN A 43 -7.04 8.62 18.90
CA GLN A 43 -5.85 9.20 18.31
C GLN A 43 -6.28 10.46 17.58
N SER A 44 -5.75 11.61 17.99
CA SER A 44 -6.14 12.89 17.41
C SER A 44 -5.86 12.85 15.92
N ALA A 45 -6.83 13.27 15.11
CA ALA A 45 -6.69 13.31 13.65
C ALA A 45 -5.41 14.07 13.27
N ALA A 46 -4.67 13.50 12.32
CA ALA A 46 -3.43 14.09 11.84
C ALA A 46 -3.69 15.40 11.11
N ASP A 47 -2.67 16.27 11.09
CA ASP A 47 -2.67 17.44 10.21
C ASP A 47 -2.68 16.99 8.74
N PRO A 48 -3.69 17.36 7.93
CA PRO A 48 -3.80 16.89 6.55
C PRO A 48 -2.60 17.29 5.67
N VAL A 49 -2.02 18.47 5.89
CA VAL A 49 -0.90 18.99 5.10
C VAL A 49 0.37 18.18 5.39
N LYS A 50 0.65 17.87 6.66
CA LYS A 50 1.76 16.98 7.05
C LYS A 50 1.59 15.57 6.51
N TRP A 51 0.36 15.04 6.54
CA TRP A 51 0.05 13.73 5.98
C TRP A 51 0.29 13.67 4.47
N ALA A 52 -0.19 14.67 3.73
CA ALA A 52 0.06 14.81 2.30
C ALA A 52 1.56 15.02 1.99
N GLY A 53 2.27 15.79 2.81
CA GLY A 53 3.72 15.97 2.74
C GLY A 53 4.49 14.65 2.88
N ALA A 54 4.10 13.80 3.84
CA ALA A 54 4.67 12.46 4.00
C ALA A 54 4.45 11.58 2.75
N PHE A 55 3.21 11.54 2.23
CA PHE A 55 2.87 10.82 0.99
C PHE A 55 3.71 11.28 -0.22
N CYS A 56 3.81 12.58 -0.45
CA CYS A 56 4.58 13.13 -1.57
C CYS A 56 6.10 12.96 -1.38
N SER A 57 6.61 13.05 -0.14
CA SER A 57 8.02 12.78 0.18
C SER A 57 8.44 11.36 -0.19
N GLY A 58 7.55 10.37 -0.09
CA GLY A 58 7.82 8.98 -0.50
C GLY A 58 7.67 8.71 -1.97
N THR A 59 6.68 9.36 -2.59
CA THR A 59 6.38 9.19 -4.01
C THR A 59 7.43 9.86 -4.90
N THR A 60 8.02 10.98 -4.45
CA THR A 60 8.99 11.75 -5.25
C THR A 60 10.20 10.93 -5.71
N PRO A 61 10.98 10.24 -4.85
CA PRO A 61 12.19 9.55 -5.29
C PRO A 61 11.91 8.38 -6.24
N VAL A 62 10.75 7.73 -6.08
CA VAL A 62 10.28 6.66 -6.96
C VAL A 62 9.99 7.21 -8.36
N LEU A 63 9.23 8.30 -8.46
CA LEU A 63 8.91 8.91 -9.75
C LEU A 63 10.14 9.54 -10.42
N THR A 64 10.98 10.27 -9.69
CA THR A 64 12.21 10.84 -10.28
C THR A 64 13.17 9.75 -10.72
N GLY A 65 13.36 8.70 -9.92
CA GLY A 65 14.21 7.57 -10.26
C GLY A 65 13.71 6.78 -11.47
N ALA A 66 12.39 6.66 -11.66
CA ALA A 66 11.82 6.02 -12.85
C ALA A 66 12.15 6.79 -14.13
N VAL A 67 12.05 8.13 -14.11
CA VAL A 67 12.40 8.96 -15.27
C VAL A 67 13.91 9.06 -15.48
N GLU A 68 14.71 9.08 -14.42
CA GLU A 68 16.17 8.89 -14.50
C GLU A 68 16.51 7.54 -15.18
N LEU A 69 15.85 6.45 -14.82
CA LEU A 69 16.09 5.14 -15.44
C LEU A 69 15.71 5.13 -16.94
N ILE A 70 14.58 5.72 -17.32
CA ILE A 70 14.22 5.89 -18.74
C ILE A 70 15.32 6.65 -19.50
N THR A 71 15.88 7.70 -18.89
CA THR A 71 16.98 8.49 -19.45
C THR A 71 18.27 7.66 -19.57
N VAL A 72 18.59 6.85 -18.56
CA VAL A 72 19.74 5.92 -18.59
C VAL A 72 19.57 4.91 -19.72
N VAL A 73 18.41 4.26 -19.85
CA VAL A 73 18.13 3.27 -20.91
C VAL A 73 18.28 3.90 -22.30
N ALA A 74 17.69 5.08 -22.51
CA ALA A 74 17.78 5.79 -23.79
C ALA A 74 19.22 6.18 -24.17
N ALA A 75 20.04 6.58 -23.18
CA ALA A 75 21.43 6.98 -23.40
C ALA A 75 22.43 5.79 -23.46
N ASN A 76 22.05 4.61 -22.97
CA ASN A 76 22.94 3.45 -22.79
C ASN A 76 22.39 2.17 -23.44
N ALA A 77 21.64 2.28 -24.53
CA ALA A 77 21.03 1.12 -25.22
C ALA A 77 22.05 0.02 -25.61
N GLU A 78 23.30 0.39 -25.90
CA GLU A 78 24.41 -0.53 -26.22
C GLU A 78 25.30 -0.86 -25.00
N ASN A 79 24.95 -0.39 -23.80
CA ASN A 79 25.69 -0.60 -22.55
C ASN A 79 24.76 -1.17 -21.45
N PRO A 80 24.39 -2.46 -21.54
CA PRO A 80 23.57 -3.13 -20.51
C PRO A 80 24.12 -3.06 -19.07
N PRO A 81 25.45 -3.07 -18.81
CA PRO A 81 25.98 -2.84 -17.46
C PRO A 81 25.53 -1.52 -16.84
N ALA A 82 25.54 -0.41 -17.60
CA ALA A 82 25.05 0.89 -17.12
C ALA A 82 23.53 0.90 -16.90
N ILE A 83 22.77 0.19 -17.74
CA ILE A 83 21.33 -0.01 -17.53
C ILE A 83 21.07 -0.77 -16.22
N LYS A 84 21.79 -1.87 -15.97
CA LYS A 84 21.71 -2.64 -14.72
C LYS A 84 22.05 -1.78 -13.50
N GLU A 85 23.09 -0.95 -13.58
CA GLU A 85 23.44 -0.03 -12.49
C GLU A 85 22.31 0.98 -12.22
N GLY A 86 21.74 1.58 -13.26
CA GLY A 86 20.58 2.47 -13.14
C GLY A 86 19.35 1.80 -12.50
N MET A 87 19.07 0.55 -12.86
CA MET A 87 17.99 -0.25 -12.25
C MET A 87 18.25 -0.51 -10.77
N LEU A 88 19.45 -0.96 -10.40
CA LEU A 88 19.83 -1.21 -9.01
C LEU A 88 19.77 0.09 -8.17
N LYS A 89 20.23 1.22 -8.72
CA LYS A 89 20.13 2.54 -8.08
C LYS A 89 18.68 2.95 -7.82
N LEU A 90 17.78 2.78 -8.79
CA LEU A 90 16.35 3.02 -8.61
C LEU A 90 15.77 2.13 -7.51
N LEU A 91 16.11 0.84 -7.52
CA LEU A 91 15.54 -0.11 -6.57
C LEU A 91 16.02 0.12 -5.13
N ASP A 92 17.32 0.38 -4.94
CA ASP A 92 17.90 0.72 -3.63
C ASP A 92 17.31 2.06 -3.10
N THR A 93 17.18 3.08 -3.96
CA THR A 93 16.66 4.41 -3.57
C THR A 93 15.14 4.39 -3.32
N GLY A 94 14.38 3.80 -4.23
CA GLY A 94 12.92 3.70 -4.15
C GLY A 94 12.45 2.79 -3.02
N GLY A 95 13.10 1.63 -2.82
CA GLY A 95 12.75 0.70 -1.74
C GLY A 95 12.93 1.34 -0.37
N LYS A 96 14.01 2.12 -0.19
CA LYS A 96 14.22 2.93 1.02
C LYS A 96 13.18 4.05 1.16
N ALA A 97 12.93 4.82 0.10
CA ALA A 97 11.95 5.91 0.13
C ALA A 97 10.54 5.42 0.51
N MET A 98 10.14 4.24 0.02
CA MET A 98 8.88 3.60 0.41
C MET A 98 8.87 3.18 1.89
N ALA A 99 9.92 2.51 2.40
CA ALA A 99 10.01 2.14 3.83
C ALA A 99 9.98 3.37 4.77
N ASP A 100 10.74 4.41 4.45
CA ASP A 100 10.76 5.66 5.21
C ASP A 100 9.37 6.34 5.20
N THR A 101 8.56 6.09 4.17
CA THR A 101 7.22 6.67 4.01
C THR A 101 6.12 5.84 4.67
N GLU A 102 6.19 4.51 4.61
CA GLU A 102 5.38 3.64 5.46
C GLU A 102 5.51 4.07 6.93
N LYS A 103 6.76 4.28 7.38
CA LYS A 103 7.04 4.74 8.74
C LYS A 103 6.47 6.14 9.01
N LYS A 104 6.82 7.15 8.18
CA LYS A 104 6.31 8.53 8.36
C LYS A 104 4.79 8.59 8.39
N LEU A 105 4.10 7.85 7.53
CA LEU A 105 2.64 7.81 7.52
C LEU A 105 2.10 7.21 8.83
N LYS A 106 2.64 6.07 9.31
CA LYS A 106 2.26 5.51 10.62
C LYS A 106 2.50 6.48 11.78
N ASP A 107 3.65 7.16 11.77
CA ASP A 107 4.04 8.13 12.81
C ASP A 107 3.13 9.39 12.81
N VAL A 108 2.62 9.80 11.64
CA VAL A 108 1.69 10.92 11.48
C VAL A 108 0.23 10.52 11.79
N GLY A 109 -0.20 9.32 11.39
CA GLY A 109 -1.58 8.82 11.51
C GLY A 109 -2.54 9.37 10.44
N ALA A 110 -3.80 8.92 10.45
CA ALA A 110 -4.80 9.34 9.46
C ALA A 110 -5.29 10.80 9.71
N PRO A 111 -5.57 11.59 8.65
CA PRO A 111 -6.03 12.98 8.75
C PRO A 111 -7.52 13.14 9.14
N GLY A 112 -8.16 12.05 9.57
CA GLY A 112 -9.53 11.96 10.04
C GLY A 112 -10.03 10.50 10.00
N PRO A 113 -11.05 10.13 10.80
CA PRO A 113 -11.67 8.80 10.74
C PRO A 113 -12.19 8.46 9.33
N GLU A 114 -12.65 9.46 8.58
CA GLU A 114 -13.11 9.33 7.19
C GLU A 114 -11.99 8.92 6.22
N HIS A 115 -10.73 9.16 6.57
CA HIS A 115 -9.55 8.85 5.76
C HIS A 115 -8.79 7.60 6.22
N GLN A 116 -9.20 6.96 7.32
CA GLN A 116 -8.49 5.83 7.92
C GLN A 116 -8.25 4.69 6.92
N ALA A 117 -9.26 4.26 6.17
CA ALA A 117 -9.13 3.16 5.20
C ALA A 117 -8.13 3.48 4.07
N MET A 118 -8.09 4.73 3.60
CA MET A 118 -7.12 5.19 2.59
C MET A 118 -5.71 5.26 3.18
N HIS A 119 -5.59 5.74 4.41
CA HIS A 119 -4.33 5.80 5.14
C HIS A 119 -3.73 4.39 5.34
N ASP A 120 -4.54 3.43 5.80
CA ASP A 120 -4.12 2.04 6.00
C ASP A 120 -3.71 1.37 4.68
N GLU A 121 -4.46 1.62 3.60
CA GLU A 121 -4.16 1.13 2.25
C GLU A 121 -2.83 1.69 1.71
N LEU A 122 -2.56 2.99 1.93
CA LEU A 122 -1.29 3.63 1.55
C LEU A 122 -0.11 3.15 2.39
N VAL A 123 -0.27 3.08 3.71
CA VAL A 123 0.75 2.52 4.62
C VAL A 123 1.12 1.11 4.19
N LYS A 124 0.12 0.26 3.90
CA LYS A 124 0.33 -1.08 3.38
C LYS A 124 1.04 -1.06 2.02
N MET A 125 0.60 -0.22 1.08
CA MET A 125 1.18 -0.12 -0.26
C MET A 125 2.67 0.24 -0.23
N PHE A 126 3.07 1.22 0.59
CA PHE A 126 4.49 1.57 0.74
C PHE A 126 5.30 0.45 1.42
N GLY A 127 4.73 -0.23 2.42
CA GLY A 127 5.40 -1.33 3.12
C GLY A 127 5.52 -2.62 2.29
N GLU A 128 4.58 -2.89 1.38
CA GLU A 128 4.66 -4.00 0.43
C GLU A 128 5.60 -3.66 -0.73
N GLY A 129 5.45 -2.47 -1.34
CA GLY A 129 6.32 -1.98 -2.42
C GLY A 129 7.79 -1.88 -2.01
N SER A 130 8.10 -1.51 -0.77
CA SER A 130 9.49 -1.52 -0.27
C SER A 130 10.12 -2.92 -0.30
N LYS A 131 9.38 -3.96 0.13
CA LYS A 131 9.83 -5.36 0.13
C LYS A 131 9.96 -5.91 -1.28
N GLU A 132 9.05 -5.51 -2.17
CA GLU A 132 9.10 -5.84 -3.60
C GLU A 132 10.34 -5.25 -4.26
N TYR A 133 10.65 -3.96 -4.00
CA TYR A 133 11.88 -3.33 -4.49
C TYR A 133 13.14 -4.07 -4.03
N VAL A 134 13.23 -4.46 -2.76
CA VAL A 134 14.35 -5.30 -2.26
C VAL A 134 14.41 -6.65 -2.97
N THR A 135 13.27 -7.31 -3.17
CA THR A 135 13.17 -8.62 -3.84
C THR A 135 13.62 -8.53 -5.31
N VAL A 136 13.10 -7.56 -6.05
CA VAL A 136 13.46 -7.30 -7.46
C VAL A 136 14.94 -6.92 -7.59
N ARG A 137 15.46 -6.12 -6.65
CA ARG A 137 16.87 -5.75 -6.56
C ARG A 137 17.79 -6.96 -6.37
N GLU A 138 17.41 -7.87 -5.48
CA GLU A 138 18.14 -9.13 -5.33
C GLU A 138 18.12 -9.98 -6.60
N GLN A 139 16.98 -10.08 -7.29
CA GLN A 139 16.87 -10.84 -8.53
C GLN A 139 17.72 -10.21 -9.65
N ILE A 140 17.56 -8.90 -9.91
CA ILE A 140 18.33 -8.18 -10.95
C ILE A 140 19.83 -8.20 -10.66
N SER A 141 20.24 -8.12 -9.38
CA SER A 141 21.67 -8.20 -9.03
C SER A 141 22.35 -9.49 -9.49
N LYS A 142 21.59 -10.60 -9.60
CA LYS A 142 22.07 -11.95 -9.98
C LYS A 142 22.15 -12.18 -11.49
N ILE A 143 21.51 -11.34 -12.33
CA ILE A 143 21.54 -11.46 -13.79
C ILE A 143 22.90 -11.00 -14.32
N ASP A 144 23.52 -11.70 -15.27
CA ASP A 144 24.66 -11.15 -16.00
C ASP A 144 24.19 -10.05 -16.98
N ALA A 145 24.73 -8.85 -16.85
CA ALA A 145 24.41 -7.75 -17.75
C ALA A 145 24.91 -8.00 -19.19
N ASN A 146 25.95 -8.82 -19.35
CA ASN A 146 26.54 -9.13 -20.66
C ASN A 146 25.82 -10.30 -21.36
N ALA A 147 24.81 -10.90 -20.72
CA ALA A 147 24.01 -11.96 -21.33
C ALA A 147 23.18 -11.39 -22.50
N PRO A 148 23.07 -12.09 -23.65
CA PRO A 148 22.34 -11.61 -24.82
C PRO A 148 20.83 -11.48 -24.58
N ASP A 149 20.30 -12.07 -23.50
CA ASP A 149 18.90 -12.02 -23.08
C ASP A 149 18.69 -11.16 -21.81
N PHE A 150 19.68 -10.37 -21.36
CA PHE A 150 19.62 -9.56 -20.13
C PHE A 150 18.30 -8.78 -19.98
N MET A 151 17.89 -8.04 -21.03
CA MET A 151 16.66 -7.24 -20.99
C MET A 151 15.41 -8.12 -20.86
N ALA A 152 15.36 -9.28 -21.53
CA ALA A 152 14.22 -10.20 -21.42
C ALA A 152 14.14 -10.85 -20.02
N GLN A 153 15.29 -11.11 -19.38
CA GLN A 153 15.33 -11.56 -17.99
C GLN A 153 14.84 -10.47 -17.02
N VAL A 154 15.20 -9.20 -17.25
CA VAL A 154 14.70 -8.06 -16.47
C VAL A 154 13.21 -7.82 -16.68
N GLU A 155 12.72 -7.82 -17.92
CA GLU A 155 11.31 -7.63 -18.26
C GLU A 155 10.42 -8.68 -17.58
N LYS A 156 10.88 -9.95 -17.52
CA LYS A 156 10.19 -11.02 -16.81
C LYS A 156 10.04 -10.75 -15.31
N ILE A 157 11.03 -10.12 -14.68
CA ILE A 157 10.98 -9.74 -13.25
C ILE A 157 10.05 -8.54 -13.06
N GLY A 158 10.12 -7.53 -13.94
CA GLY A 158 9.31 -6.33 -13.85
C GLY A 158 7.82 -6.57 -14.14
N GLY A 159 7.50 -7.45 -15.10
CA GLY A 159 6.15 -7.69 -15.60
C GLY A 159 5.17 -8.27 -14.57
N ASP A 160 5.66 -9.10 -13.64
CA ASP A 160 4.84 -9.68 -12.57
C ASP A 160 4.61 -8.72 -11.39
N SER A 161 5.41 -7.64 -11.28
CA SER A 161 5.46 -6.71 -10.15
C SER A 161 4.92 -5.30 -10.44
N ALA A 162 4.99 -4.84 -11.69
CA ALA A 162 4.71 -3.45 -12.05
C ALA A 162 3.24 -3.19 -12.45
N ASP A 163 2.30 -3.27 -11.50
CA ASP A 163 0.91 -2.77 -11.70
C ASP A 163 0.76 -1.31 -11.19
N PRO A 164 0.78 -0.29 -12.08
CA PRO A 164 0.60 1.11 -11.69
C PRO A 164 -0.84 1.47 -11.30
N SER A 165 -1.81 0.59 -11.56
CA SER A 165 -3.24 0.87 -11.37
C SER A 165 -3.57 1.21 -9.91
N LYS A 166 -2.96 0.50 -8.95
CA LYS A 166 -3.18 0.72 -7.51
C LYS A 166 -2.79 2.13 -7.06
N LEU A 167 -1.63 2.64 -7.50
CA LEU A 167 -1.20 4.00 -7.19
C LEU A 167 -2.08 5.03 -7.92
N SER A 168 -2.47 4.77 -9.17
CA SER A 168 -3.40 5.61 -9.91
C SER A 168 -4.75 5.75 -9.19
N ASP A 169 -5.28 4.66 -8.65
CA ASP A 169 -6.54 4.65 -7.91
C ASP A 169 -6.45 5.35 -6.55
N GLN A 170 -5.30 5.29 -5.87
CA GLN A 170 -5.05 6.15 -4.71
C GLN A 170 -5.07 7.62 -5.09
N ILE A 171 -4.33 8.02 -6.13
CA ILE A 171 -4.29 9.43 -6.58
C ILE A 171 -5.71 9.93 -6.92
N LYS A 172 -6.53 9.12 -7.61
CA LYS A 172 -7.96 9.45 -7.86
C LYS A 172 -8.76 9.64 -6.58
N LYS A 173 -8.57 8.80 -5.55
CA LYS A 173 -9.22 8.94 -4.24
C LYS A 173 -8.79 10.25 -3.53
N LEU A 174 -7.51 10.59 -3.58
CA LEU A 174 -6.98 11.85 -3.01
C LEU A 174 -7.53 13.08 -3.74
N ASP A 175 -7.62 13.03 -5.08
CA ASP A 175 -8.11 14.13 -5.92
C ASP A 175 -9.62 14.38 -5.83
N ALA A 176 -10.39 13.34 -5.48
CA ALA A 176 -11.84 13.39 -5.28
C ALA A 176 -12.26 13.98 -3.92
N ASP A 177 -11.38 13.93 -2.92
CA ASP A 177 -11.62 14.53 -1.60
C ASP A 177 -11.12 15.99 -1.56
N PRO A 178 -11.99 17.00 -1.35
CA PRO A 178 -11.56 18.40 -1.36
C PRO A 178 -10.55 18.77 -0.26
N LYS A 179 -10.61 18.13 0.91
CA LYS A 179 -9.74 18.37 2.06
C LYS A 179 -8.35 17.79 1.82
N LEU A 180 -8.26 16.57 1.28
CA LEU A 180 -6.98 15.97 0.89
C LEU A 180 -6.37 16.65 -0.34
N LYS A 181 -7.19 17.05 -1.32
CA LYS A 181 -6.74 17.81 -2.49
C LYS A 181 -6.12 19.16 -2.11
N ASP A 182 -6.76 19.92 -1.21
CA ASP A 182 -6.19 21.17 -0.71
C ASP A 182 -4.93 20.93 0.15
N ALA A 183 -4.91 19.86 0.95
CA ALA A 183 -3.71 19.46 1.67
C ALA A 183 -2.53 19.11 0.74
N VAL A 184 -2.75 18.34 -0.31
CA VAL A 184 -1.76 18.00 -1.36
C VAL A 184 -1.32 19.24 -2.13
N LYS A 185 -2.19 20.23 -2.32
CA LYS A 185 -1.83 21.52 -2.94
C LYS A 185 -0.89 22.32 -2.03
N ASN A 186 -1.21 22.41 -0.74
CA ASN A 186 -0.51 23.26 0.23
C ASN A 186 0.72 22.60 0.89
N ALA A 187 0.89 21.29 0.76
CA ALA A 187 2.08 20.57 1.22
C ALA A 187 3.34 20.97 0.40
N PRO A 188 4.41 21.46 1.04
CA PRO A 188 5.66 21.84 0.37
C PRO A 188 6.28 20.69 -0.44
N GLU A 189 6.28 19.47 0.11
CA GLU A 189 6.86 18.27 -0.50
C GLU A 189 6.13 17.89 -1.79
N CYS A 190 4.80 18.06 -1.83
CA CYS A 190 4.00 17.86 -3.04
C CYS A 190 4.29 18.93 -4.10
N THR A 191 4.63 20.15 -3.69
CA THR A 191 5.02 21.23 -4.61
C THR A 191 6.45 21.03 -5.13
N GLU A 192 7.36 20.54 -4.30
CA GLU A 192 8.68 20.11 -4.72
C GLU A 192 8.60 18.94 -5.71
N MET A 193 7.77 17.93 -5.43
CA MET A 193 7.49 16.80 -6.33
C MET A 193 7.05 17.28 -7.71
N ARG A 194 6.00 18.11 -7.77
CA ARG A 194 5.47 18.70 -9.01
C ARG A 194 6.55 19.49 -9.77
N THR A 195 7.36 20.28 -9.05
CA THR A 195 8.44 21.08 -9.62
C THR A 195 9.57 20.22 -10.19
N LYS A 196 9.98 19.15 -9.48
CA LYS A 196 11.01 18.20 -9.94
C LYS A 196 10.55 17.46 -11.19
N LEU A 197 9.32 16.93 -11.17
CA LEU A 197 8.79 16.17 -12.31
C LEU A 197 8.60 17.04 -13.55
N GLY A 198 8.09 18.29 -13.40
CA GLY A 198 8.00 19.23 -14.53
C GLY A 198 9.35 19.48 -15.21
N LYS A 199 10.40 19.76 -14.43
CA LYS A 199 11.76 19.98 -14.93
C LYS A 199 12.36 18.78 -15.66
N ILE A 200 12.02 17.56 -15.24
CA ILE A 200 12.56 16.33 -15.87
C ILE A 200 11.75 15.96 -17.12
N ILE A 201 10.43 16.20 -17.12
CA ILE A 201 9.53 15.80 -18.22
C ILE A 201 9.47 16.87 -19.34
N GLY A 202 9.93 18.10 -19.10
CA GLY A 202 10.12 19.12 -20.13
C GLY A 202 9.03 20.19 -20.19
N GLN A 203 8.72 20.82 -19.05
CA GLN A 203 8.14 22.17 -18.99
C GLN A 203 9.08 23.13 -18.26
#